data_AF-A0AA38J3B7-F1
#
_entry.id   AF-A0AA38J3B7-F1
#
_cell.length_a   1.000
_cell.length_b   1.000
_cell.length_c   1.000
_cell.angle_alpha   90.00
_cell.angle_beta   90.00
_cell.angle_gamma   90.00
#
_symmetry.space_group_name_H-M   'P 1'
#
loop_
_entity.id
_entity.type
_entity.pdbx_description
1 polymer ?
#
loop_
_entity_poly.entity_id
_entity_poly.type
_entity_poly.pdbx_seq_one_letter_code
_entity_poly.pdbx_strand_id
1 'polypeptide(L)'
;MAQKVCPSAVIDDFKQFMEQTGLISMDPKEFSGEGGSEYTVNYEGSNITFKGVDMAPPSGVFAQNYARPVHTEKQPHKYALSWTTFRKAGVCGGHFYISSHGLRCCASSNTFTLWDPSLPHGTSLQSISPYAEEIVQSGLSIVTGERLPGAFKRYRQNQLTEEQLARECAERET
;
A
#
# COMPACT_ATOMS: atom_id res chain seq x y z
N MET A 1 11.40 -0.80 -5.48
CA MET A 1 10.94 -1.22 -6.83
C MET A 1 10.16 -0.11 -7.51
N ALA A 2 9.04 0.38 -6.95
CA ALA A 2 8.19 1.41 -7.56
C ALA A 2 8.99 2.59 -8.13
N GLN A 3 9.97 3.12 -7.38
CA GLN A 3 10.88 4.17 -7.83
C GLN A 3 11.64 3.90 -9.15
N LYS A 4 11.86 2.62 -9.51
CA LYS A 4 12.55 2.22 -10.75
C LYS A 4 11.63 1.97 -11.93
N VAL A 5 10.35 1.65 -11.68
CA VAL A 5 9.41 1.15 -12.70
C VAL A 5 8.27 2.11 -12.98
N CYS A 6 7.92 2.97 -12.02
CA CYS A 6 6.86 3.95 -12.18
C CYS A 6 7.37 5.19 -12.94
N PRO A 7 6.50 5.85 -13.73
CA PRO A 7 6.77 7.19 -14.23
C PRO A 7 7.09 8.16 -13.09
N SER A 8 7.95 9.15 -13.33
CA SER A 8 8.33 10.15 -12.32
C SER A 8 7.11 10.84 -11.72
N ALA A 9 6.10 11.17 -12.54
CA ALA A 9 4.86 11.80 -12.09
C ALA A 9 4.12 11.02 -10.98
N VAL A 10 4.24 9.69 -10.95
CA VAL A 10 3.66 8.87 -9.88
C VAL A 10 4.49 8.99 -8.61
N ILE A 11 5.82 8.94 -8.74
CA ILE A 11 6.72 9.09 -7.59
C ILE A 11 6.59 10.47 -6.98
N ASP A 12 6.46 11.50 -7.82
CA ASP A 12 6.30 12.89 -7.41
C ASP A 12 4.96 13.12 -6.71
N ASP A 13 3.88 12.45 -7.13
CA ASP A 13 2.58 12.48 -6.45
C ASP A 13 2.67 11.99 -5.00
N PHE A 14 3.34 10.85 -4.77
CA PHE A 14 3.59 10.37 -3.40
C PHE A 14 4.51 11.29 -2.59
N LYS A 15 5.58 11.83 -3.20
CA LYS A 15 6.51 12.75 -2.51
C LYS A 15 5.80 14.03 -2.08
N GLN A 16 5.03 14.64 -2.98
CA GLN A 16 4.26 15.84 -2.69
C GLN A 16 3.23 15.58 -1.60
N PHE A 17 2.55 14.43 -1.64
CA PHE A 17 1.63 14.04 -0.59
C PHE A 17 2.29 13.96 0.79
N MET A 18 3.45 13.31 0.89
CA MET A 18 4.21 13.22 2.15
C MET A 18 4.61 14.61 2.66
N GLU A 19 5.12 15.47 1.77
CA GLU A 19 5.50 16.85 2.09
C GLU A 19 4.32 17.69 2.58
N GLN A 20 3.19 17.64 1.88
CA GLN A 20 1.98 18.43 2.19
C GLN A 20 1.33 18.01 3.51
N THR A 21 1.36 16.72 3.83
CA THR A 21 0.75 16.19 5.05
C THR A 21 1.70 16.21 6.24
N GLY A 22 3.00 16.36 5.98
CA GLY A 22 4.06 16.22 6.97
C GLY A 22 4.20 14.79 7.48
N LEU A 23 3.55 13.80 6.85
CA LEU A 23 3.74 12.40 7.18
C LEU A 23 5.19 12.03 6.95
N ILE A 24 5.75 11.29 7.89
CA ILE A 24 7.12 10.80 7.84
C ILE A 24 7.15 9.44 7.15
N SER A 25 8.29 9.11 6.54
CA SER A 25 8.46 7.78 5.95
C SER A 25 8.54 6.73 7.06
N MET A 26 8.51 5.45 6.71
CA MET A 26 8.77 4.36 7.66
C MET A 26 10.27 4.29 8.02
N ASP A 27 10.88 5.42 8.40
CA ASP A 27 12.22 5.51 8.95
C ASP A 27 12.13 5.70 10.48
N PRO A 28 12.48 4.68 11.28
CA PRO A 28 12.42 4.77 12.73
C PRO A 28 13.39 5.82 13.31
N LYS A 29 14.40 6.24 12.54
CA LYS A 29 15.40 7.25 12.96
C LYS A 29 15.05 8.66 12.52
N GLU A 30 13.97 8.85 11.74
CA GLU A 30 13.52 10.20 11.34
C GLU A 30 13.06 11.03 12.55
N PHE A 31 12.55 10.37 13.60
CA PHE A 31 12.20 11.03 14.86
C PHE A 31 13.40 11.40 15.75
N SER A 32 14.53 10.69 15.63
CA SER A 32 15.72 10.96 16.46
C SER A 32 16.63 12.05 15.87
N GLY A 33 16.33 12.55 14.67
CA GLY A 33 17.21 13.49 13.94
C GLY A 33 18.49 12.83 13.41
N GLU A 34 18.69 11.54 13.68
CA GLU A 34 19.76 10.69 13.16
C GLU A 34 19.26 9.91 11.94
N GLY A 35 18.58 10.61 11.03
CA GLY A 35 17.97 10.03 9.84
C GLY A 35 18.88 8.99 9.19
N GLY A 36 18.32 7.81 8.94
CA GLY A 36 19.11 6.65 8.59
C GLY A 36 18.25 5.72 7.76
N SER A 37 18.31 6.00 6.47
CA SER A 37 17.74 5.29 5.32
C SER A 37 18.32 3.88 5.17
N GLU A 38 18.32 3.10 6.25
CA GLU A 38 18.75 1.72 6.26
C GLU A 38 17.67 0.81 6.85
N TYR A 39 17.47 -0.32 6.18
CA TYR A 39 16.63 -1.40 6.70
C TYR A 39 17.31 -2.73 6.45
N THR A 40 17.04 -3.70 7.32
CA THR A 40 17.58 -5.05 7.21
C THR A 40 16.46 -6.05 7.01
N VAL A 41 16.60 -6.88 5.98
CA VAL A 41 15.71 -8.02 5.74
C VAL A 41 16.47 -9.29 6.11
N ASN A 42 15.86 -10.12 6.95
CA ASN A 42 16.34 -11.49 7.15
C ASN A 42 15.76 -12.37 6.04
N TYR A 43 16.64 -12.98 5.24
CA TYR A 43 16.27 -13.92 4.19
C TYR A 43 17.11 -15.18 4.32
N GLU A 44 16.46 -16.32 4.54
CA GLU A 44 17.10 -17.63 4.71
C GLU A 44 18.26 -17.61 5.74
N GLY A 45 18.07 -16.92 6.85
CA GLY A 45 19.08 -16.81 7.92
C GLY A 45 20.19 -15.78 7.65
N SER A 46 20.20 -15.14 6.48
CA SER A 46 21.12 -14.07 6.13
C SER A 46 20.48 -12.70 6.33
N ASN A 47 21.20 -11.76 6.93
CA ASN A 47 20.77 -10.38 7.04
C ASN A 47 21.27 -9.59 5.82
N ILE A 48 20.34 -9.01 5.06
CA ILE A 48 20.62 -8.11 3.95
C ILE A 48 20.28 -6.70 4.40
N THR A 49 21.30 -5.86 4.57
CA THR A 49 21.14 -4.45 4.96
C THR A 49 21.23 -3.55 3.73
N PHE A 50 20.17 -2.77 3.51
CA PHE A 50 20.12 -1.71 2.51
C PHE A 50 20.48 -0.39 3.20
N LYS A 51 21.26 0.48 2.55
CA LYS A 51 21.69 1.76 3.11
C LYS A 51 21.45 2.89 2.11
N GLY A 52 21.15 4.09 2.59
CA GLY A 52 20.95 5.27 1.74
C GLY A 52 19.72 5.16 0.85
N VAL A 53 18.70 4.41 1.26
CA VAL A 53 17.47 4.19 0.48
C VAL A 53 16.29 5.01 1.00
N ASP A 54 15.56 5.65 0.10
CA ASP A 54 14.30 6.30 0.46
C ASP A 54 13.35 5.26 1.09
N MET A 55 12.89 5.56 2.31
CA MET A 55 12.00 4.67 3.03
C MET A 55 10.59 4.76 2.47
N ALA A 56 9.85 3.66 2.55
CA ALA A 56 8.48 3.60 2.03
C ALA A 56 7.54 4.51 2.83
N PRO A 57 6.49 5.05 2.20
CA PRO A 57 5.47 5.81 2.92
C PRO A 57 4.71 4.91 3.90
N PRO A 58 4.12 5.46 4.98
CA PRO A 58 3.41 4.71 6.02
C PRO A 58 1.98 4.32 5.57
N SER A 59 1.87 3.74 4.37
CA SER A 59 0.60 3.44 3.69
C SER A 59 0.60 2.07 2.99
N GLY A 60 1.51 1.20 3.41
CA GLY A 60 1.61 -0.18 2.90
C GLY A 60 0.57 -1.11 3.55
N VAL A 61 -0.18 -1.84 2.73
CA VAL A 61 -1.08 -2.92 3.17
C VAL A 61 -0.69 -4.23 2.49
N PHE A 62 -0.64 -5.31 3.27
CA PHE A 62 -0.47 -6.66 2.74
C PHE A 62 -1.80 -7.39 2.78
N ALA A 63 -2.08 -8.14 1.72
CA ALA A 63 -3.29 -8.94 1.65
C ALA A 63 -3.02 -10.33 1.08
N GLN A 64 -3.86 -11.28 1.50
CA GLN A 64 -3.88 -12.66 1.04
C GLN A 64 -5.28 -12.96 0.53
N ASN A 65 -5.39 -13.58 -0.64
CA ASN A 65 -6.65 -13.96 -1.28
C ASN A 65 -7.69 -12.82 -1.33
N TYR A 66 -7.20 -11.59 -1.50
CA TYR A 66 -8.05 -10.41 -1.45
C TYR A 66 -9.00 -10.37 -2.64
N ALA A 67 -10.26 -10.08 -2.36
CA ALA A 67 -11.27 -9.75 -3.33
C ALA A 67 -12.12 -8.61 -2.78
N ARG A 68 -12.56 -7.71 -3.66
CA ARG A 68 -13.45 -6.61 -3.29
C ARG A 68 -14.38 -6.27 -4.44
N PRO A 69 -15.69 -6.06 -4.17
CA PRO A 69 -16.62 -5.54 -5.16
C PRO A 69 -16.12 -4.23 -5.79
N VAL A 70 -16.71 -3.86 -6.93
CA VAL A 70 -16.38 -2.58 -7.59
C VAL A 70 -16.72 -1.43 -6.66
N HIS A 71 -15.76 -0.54 -6.44
CA HIS A 71 -15.86 0.62 -5.58
C HIS A 71 -14.95 1.74 -6.10
N THR A 72 -15.02 2.89 -5.44
CA THR A 72 -14.10 4.01 -5.59
C THR A 72 -13.53 4.32 -4.22
N GLU A 73 -12.29 4.79 -4.17
CA GLU A 73 -11.67 5.25 -2.93
C GLU A 73 -11.25 6.70 -3.11
N LYS A 74 -11.40 7.48 -2.04
CA LYS A 74 -10.85 8.82 -1.99
C LYS A 74 -9.51 8.73 -1.29
N GLN A 75 -8.45 9.17 -1.96
CA GLN A 75 -7.10 9.16 -1.43
C GLN A 75 -6.52 10.59 -1.49
N PRO A 76 -5.61 10.94 -0.56
CA PRO A 76 -4.98 12.26 -0.51
C PRO A 76 -3.92 12.48 -1.59
N HIS A 77 -3.68 11.49 -2.44
CA HIS A 77 -2.81 11.50 -3.61
C HIS A 77 -3.54 10.84 -4.78
N LYS A 78 -3.07 11.05 -6.01
CA LYS A 78 -3.78 10.64 -7.22
C LYS A 78 -3.65 9.15 -7.52
N TYR A 79 -2.49 8.54 -7.24
CA TYR A 79 -2.22 7.19 -7.69
C TYR A 79 -2.17 6.18 -6.55
N ALA A 80 -2.89 5.09 -6.71
CA ALA A 80 -2.73 3.88 -5.92
C ALA A 80 -1.90 2.85 -6.68
N LEU A 81 -1.15 2.02 -5.94
CA LEU A 81 -0.36 0.95 -6.55
C LEU A 81 -0.52 -0.36 -5.79
N SER A 82 -0.40 -1.46 -6.53
CA SER A 82 -0.43 -2.81 -5.99
C SER A 82 0.58 -3.69 -6.71
N TRP A 83 1.13 -4.63 -5.97
CA TRP A 83 2.07 -5.60 -6.45
C TRP A 83 1.68 -6.98 -5.97
N THR A 84 1.25 -7.82 -6.90
CA THR A 84 1.04 -9.24 -6.65
C THR A 84 2.41 -9.91 -6.62
N THR A 85 2.88 -10.31 -5.44
CA THR A 85 4.18 -10.94 -5.26
C THR A 85 4.11 -12.45 -5.50
N PHE A 86 2.95 -13.05 -5.20
CA PHE A 86 2.72 -14.48 -5.38
C PHE A 86 1.33 -14.74 -5.97
N ARG A 87 1.28 -15.68 -6.91
CA ARG A 87 0.07 -16.27 -7.48
C ARG A 87 0.31 -17.75 -7.77
N LYS A 88 -0.57 -18.61 -7.24
CA LYS A 88 -0.57 -20.03 -7.56
C LYS A 88 -1.07 -20.26 -8.99
N ALA A 89 -0.36 -21.10 -9.75
CA ALA A 89 -0.76 -21.49 -11.10
C ALA A 89 -2.08 -22.29 -11.09
N GLY A 90 -2.88 -22.14 -12.15
CA GLY A 90 -4.14 -22.88 -12.34
C GLY A 90 -5.35 -22.36 -11.56
N VAL A 91 -5.18 -21.34 -10.71
CA VAL A 91 -6.31 -20.71 -10.00
C VAL A 91 -7.01 -19.72 -10.92
N CYS A 92 -8.34 -19.71 -10.92
CA CYS A 92 -9.17 -18.76 -11.66
C CYS A 92 -9.53 -17.52 -10.81
N GLY A 93 -9.88 -16.41 -11.46
CA GLY A 93 -10.28 -15.18 -10.77
C GLY A 93 -9.13 -14.48 -10.03
N GLY A 94 -9.43 -13.61 -9.07
CA GLY A 94 -8.43 -12.74 -8.42
C GLY A 94 -7.88 -11.62 -9.30
N HIS A 95 -8.49 -11.41 -10.47
CA HIS A 95 -8.13 -10.36 -11.42
C HIS A 95 -8.55 -8.99 -10.90
N PHE A 96 -7.78 -7.97 -11.27
CA PHE A 96 -8.07 -6.58 -10.97
C PHE A 96 -8.76 -5.91 -12.17
N TYR A 97 -9.70 -5.02 -11.89
CA TYR A 97 -10.52 -4.37 -12.92
C TYR A 97 -10.54 -2.86 -12.72
N ILE A 98 -10.45 -2.11 -13.82
CA ILE A 98 -10.89 -0.72 -13.90
C ILE A 98 -12.17 -0.72 -14.72
N SER A 99 -13.29 -0.85 -14.02
CA SER A 99 -14.60 -1.15 -14.61
C SER A 99 -15.09 -0.04 -15.53
N SER A 100 -14.79 1.22 -15.17
CA SER A 100 -15.14 2.38 -16.00
C SER A 100 -14.48 2.38 -17.38
N HIS A 101 -13.40 1.62 -17.57
CA HIS A 101 -12.64 1.55 -18.81
C HIS A 101 -12.73 0.18 -19.50
N GLY A 102 -13.49 -0.77 -18.94
CA GLY A 102 -13.55 -2.14 -19.44
C GLY A 102 -12.20 -2.87 -19.37
N LEU A 103 -11.27 -2.42 -18.52
CA LEU A 103 -9.94 -3.00 -18.41
C LEU A 103 -9.91 -4.09 -17.34
N ARG A 104 -9.28 -5.22 -17.69
CA ARG A 104 -8.98 -6.33 -16.79
C ARG A 104 -7.47 -6.58 -16.77
N CYS A 105 -6.87 -6.42 -15.61
CA CYS A 105 -5.52 -6.88 -15.32
C CYS A 105 -5.58 -8.33 -14.84
N CYS A 106 -5.16 -9.26 -15.70
CA CYS A 106 -5.10 -10.67 -15.36
C CYS A 106 -4.11 -10.90 -14.20
N ALA A 107 -4.55 -11.63 -13.19
CA ALA A 107 -3.75 -11.92 -12.01
C ALA A 107 -2.58 -12.84 -12.37
N SER A 108 -1.38 -12.43 -11.99
CA SER A 108 -0.15 -13.21 -12.15
C SER A 108 0.86 -12.84 -11.07
N SER A 109 1.82 -13.74 -10.80
CA SER A 109 2.94 -13.44 -9.92
C SER A 109 3.78 -12.30 -10.48
N ASN A 110 4.41 -11.54 -9.60
CA ASN A 110 5.25 -10.41 -9.93
C ASN A 110 4.58 -9.37 -10.86
N THR A 111 3.28 -9.12 -10.66
CA THR A 111 2.52 -8.16 -11.48
C THR A 111 2.27 -6.88 -10.70
N PHE A 112 2.76 -5.77 -11.24
CA PHE A 112 2.59 -4.43 -10.68
C PHE A 112 1.45 -3.70 -11.41
N THR A 113 0.51 -3.13 -10.64
CA THR A 113 -0.63 -2.38 -11.17
C THR A 113 -0.66 -1.00 -10.53
N LEU A 114 -0.90 0.01 -11.36
CA LEU A 114 -1.06 1.41 -10.97
C LEU A 114 -2.44 1.88 -11.43
N TRP A 115 -3.17 2.59 -10.59
CA TRP A 115 -4.48 3.14 -10.98
C TRP A 115 -4.80 4.44 -10.25
N ASP A 116 -5.81 5.14 -10.76
CA ASP A 116 -6.46 6.24 -10.05
C ASP A 116 -7.61 5.65 -9.21
N PRO A 117 -7.54 5.71 -7.87
CA PRO A 117 -8.51 5.09 -6.98
C PRO A 117 -9.90 5.74 -7.05
N SER A 118 -10.01 6.95 -7.61
CA SER A 118 -11.31 7.61 -7.84
C SER A 118 -12.10 6.94 -8.97
N LEU A 119 -11.45 6.13 -9.82
CA LEU A 119 -12.11 5.37 -10.87
C LEU A 119 -12.74 4.09 -10.30
N PRO A 120 -13.94 3.67 -10.77
CA PRO A 120 -14.55 2.40 -10.36
C PRO A 120 -13.63 1.20 -10.62
N HIS A 121 -13.18 0.55 -9.55
CA HIS A 121 -12.23 -0.56 -9.60
C HIS A 121 -12.55 -1.66 -8.59
N GLY A 122 -12.00 -2.85 -8.78
CA GLY A 122 -12.23 -3.97 -7.87
C GLY A 122 -11.42 -5.22 -8.21
N THR A 123 -11.51 -6.22 -7.34
CA THR A 123 -10.79 -7.48 -7.50
C THR A 123 -11.77 -8.64 -7.42
N SER A 124 -11.85 -9.43 -8.49
CA SER A 124 -12.75 -10.60 -8.56
C SER A 124 -12.38 -11.68 -7.54
N LEU A 125 -13.38 -12.47 -7.12
CA LEU A 125 -13.17 -13.65 -6.28
C LEU A 125 -12.23 -14.65 -6.96
N GLN A 126 -11.35 -15.25 -6.17
CA GLN A 126 -10.55 -16.40 -6.59
C GLN A 126 -11.41 -17.67 -6.54
N SER A 127 -11.09 -18.65 -7.38
CA SER A 127 -11.76 -19.96 -7.39
C SER A 127 -11.29 -20.86 -6.24
N ILE A 128 -11.43 -20.38 -5.00
CA ILE A 128 -11.14 -21.12 -3.77
C ILE A 128 -12.31 -20.96 -2.80
N SER A 129 -12.44 -21.90 -1.86
CA SER A 129 -13.40 -21.75 -0.77
C SER A 129 -13.03 -20.54 0.09
N PRO A 130 -14.02 -19.71 0.53
CA PRO A 130 -13.75 -18.64 1.49
C PRO A 130 -13.28 -19.15 2.86
N TYR A 131 -13.42 -20.46 3.11
CA TYR A 131 -12.95 -21.14 4.32
C TYR A 131 -11.61 -21.88 4.13
N ALA A 132 -11.02 -21.80 2.93
CA ALA A 132 -9.71 -22.40 2.70
C ALA A 132 -8.62 -21.55 3.34
N GLU A 133 -7.71 -22.20 4.07
CA GLU A 133 -6.49 -21.56 4.59
C GLU A 133 -5.40 -21.43 3.52
N GLU A 134 -5.61 -22.02 2.35
CA GLU A 134 -4.66 -21.96 1.25
C GLU A 134 -4.51 -20.55 0.71
N ILE A 135 -3.29 -20.01 0.76
CA ILE A 135 -2.93 -18.76 0.08
C ILE A 135 -2.69 -19.08 -1.39
N VAL A 136 -3.52 -18.53 -2.27
CA VAL A 136 -3.36 -18.65 -3.73
C VAL A 136 -2.92 -17.34 -4.38
N GLN A 137 -3.05 -16.23 -3.67
CA GLN A 137 -2.56 -14.92 -4.11
C GLN A 137 -2.16 -14.08 -2.90
N SER A 138 -1.01 -13.43 -2.97
CA SER A 138 -0.62 -12.43 -1.97
C SER A 138 0.11 -11.27 -2.63
N GLY A 139 0.09 -10.13 -1.96
CA GLY A 139 0.69 -8.92 -2.48
C GLY A 139 0.68 -7.77 -1.49
N LEU A 140 1.37 -6.73 -1.88
CA LEU A 140 1.43 -5.43 -1.23
C LEU A 140 0.60 -4.44 -2.04
N SER A 141 -0.07 -3.49 -1.38
CA SER A 141 -0.54 -2.27 -2.01
C SER A 141 -0.06 -1.06 -1.22
N ILE A 142 0.13 0.06 -1.90
CA ILE A 142 0.29 1.37 -1.26
C ILE A 142 -0.99 2.13 -1.57
N VAL A 143 -1.80 2.28 -0.53
CA VAL A 143 -3.09 2.98 -0.53
C VAL A 143 -3.19 3.76 0.77
N THR A 144 -3.61 5.01 0.71
CA THR A 144 -3.68 5.86 1.89
C THR A 144 -5.13 6.21 2.21
N GLY A 145 -5.63 5.76 3.36
CA GLY A 145 -6.92 6.20 3.88
C GLY A 145 -6.90 7.68 4.29
N GLU A 146 -8.03 8.38 4.18
CA GLU A 146 -8.11 9.82 4.42
C GLU A 146 -7.84 10.22 5.88
N ARG A 147 -8.04 9.27 6.82
CA ARG A 147 -7.88 9.51 8.25
C ARG A 147 -6.43 9.77 8.66
N LEU A 148 -5.49 9.04 8.06
CA LEU A 148 -4.08 9.08 8.48
C LEU A 148 -3.48 10.49 8.41
N PRO A 149 -3.59 11.24 7.28
CA PRO A 149 -3.15 12.63 7.23
C PRO A 149 -3.79 13.53 8.29
N GLY A 150 -5.10 13.41 8.49
CA GLY A 150 -5.85 14.24 9.43
C GLY A 150 -5.46 13.98 10.88
N ALA A 151 -5.39 12.71 11.27
CA ALA A 151 -4.99 12.29 12.61
C ALA A 151 -3.53 12.69 12.90
N PHE A 152 -2.62 12.45 11.94
CA PHE A 152 -1.21 12.80 12.11
C PHE A 152 -0.99 14.31 12.25
N LYS A 153 -1.71 15.13 11.46
CA LYS A 153 -1.67 16.59 11.59
C LYS A 153 -2.06 17.05 12.99
N ARG A 154 -3.13 16.49 13.57
CA ARG A 154 -3.58 16.82 14.94
C ARG A 154 -2.57 16.37 15.99
N TYR A 155 -1.97 15.18 15.82
CA TYR A 155 -0.89 14.71 16.68
C TYR A 155 0.30 15.68 16.67
N ARG A 156 0.77 16.12 15.50
CA ARG A 156 1.86 17.12 15.36
C ARG A 156 1.53 18.47 15.99
N GLN A 157 0.25 18.79 16.15
CA GLN A 157 -0.25 20.00 16.81
C GLN A 157 -0.48 19.80 18.32
N ASN A 158 -0.05 18.67 18.90
CA ASN A 158 -0.28 18.28 20.29
C ASN A 158 -1.77 18.19 20.66
N GLN A 159 -2.66 17.96 19.69
CA GLN A 159 -4.10 17.79 19.91
C GLN A 159 -4.48 16.32 20.16
N LEU A 160 -3.60 15.38 19.83
CA LEU A 160 -3.74 13.95 20.13
C LEU A 160 -2.49 13.45 20.85
N THR A 161 -2.66 12.54 21.79
CA THR A 161 -1.58 11.70 22.29
C THR A 161 -1.23 10.61 21.26
N GLU A 162 -0.08 9.96 21.41
CA GLU A 162 0.31 8.82 20.57
C GLU A 162 -0.71 7.68 20.65
N GLU A 163 -1.23 7.38 21.84
CA GLU A 163 -2.25 6.35 22.07
C GLU A 163 -3.58 6.67 21.37
N GLN A 164 -3.96 7.96 21.34
CA GLN A 164 -5.16 8.42 20.63
C GLN A 164 -4.98 8.32 19.12
N LEU A 165 -3.81 8.74 18.59
CA LEU A 165 -3.47 8.58 17.19
C LEU A 165 -3.53 7.10 16.77
N ALA A 166 -2.88 6.21 17.54
CA ALA A 166 -2.88 4.78 17.26
C ALA A 166 -4.30 4.19 17.22
N ARG A 167 -5.16 4.61 18.14
CA ARG A 167 -6.57 4.17 18.17
C ARG A 167 -7.34 4.62 16.94
N GLU A 168 -7.24 5.90 16.57
CA GLU A 168 -7.92 6.44 15.39
C GLU A 168 -7.45 5.78 14.08
N CYS A 169 -6.15 5.45 13.97
CA CYS A 169 -5.61 4.75 12.82
C CYS A 169 -6.00 3.26 12.78
N ALA A 170 -6.29 2.64 13.93
CA ALA A 170 -6.69 1.24 14.02
C ALA A 170 -8.18 1.00 13.71
N GLU A 171 -9.02 2.03 13.82
CA GLU A 171 -10.45 1.93 13.51
C GLU A 171 -10.65 1.75 12.00
N ARG A 172 -11.25 0.62 11.60
CA ARG A 172 -11.56 0.33 10.19
C ARG A 172 -12.53 1.36 9.63
N GLU A 173 -12.29 1.79 8.40
CA GLU A 173 -13.32 2.44 7.58
C GLU A 173 -14.39 1.39 7.26
N THR A 174 -15.63 1.64 7.69
CA THR A 174 -16.82 0.84 7.37
C THR A 174 -17.31 1.12 5.97
#